data_AF-A0AAJ1F2S4-F1
#
_entry.id   AF-A0AAJ1F2S4-F1
#
_cell.length_a   1.000
_cell.length_b   1.000
_cell.length_c   1.000
_cell.angle_alpha   90.00
_cell.angle_beta   90.00
_cell.angle_gamma   90.00
#
_symmetry.space_group_name_H-M   'P 1'
#
loop_
_entity.id
_entity.type
_entity.pdbx_description
1 polymer ?
#
loop_
_entity_poly.entity_id
_entity_poly.type
_entity_poly.pdbx_seq_one_letter_code
_entity_poly.pdbx_strand_id
1 'polypeptide(L)'
;MGPMEDYLLECLEFLQRAGNDVGRRRKEVQTPQVWSLLPFEWKALAILAASKAAPAAIDIESASSPGSVVSSHRQRRGRRGGRGRVNRIEDRLAGSVEALSSSEPAAYKLAVLTVQRERMGTSWDSSWDSEMDSLRVECQQGIHPVWRRMAREAPLLGELGGFPMVEPEIVEIDSTDWVQAARFDPLDHTELKKWLSMELPFKASSQQALALNNIKRDLSGGRARPDRWLNWMRPMLRGLREEGALLEGILLASALSDEARGVLEGLEGGVLGELSGSHSMLIRIRSGDLTDWEVCTKRYGDDGLSRSLRIAAWRRVGDSGAELSAGDLLEGTGALAEAGETMPDALVWGLASSLVSEGKPAEALQHIEGLGIEGPSQVSAALNILAAVDSDPLEDSITNAMASMDEEEA
;
A
#
# COMPACT_ATOMS: atom_id res chain seq x y z
N MET A 1 12.02 -1.34 16.33
CA MET A 1 12.49 0.05 16.56
C MET A 1 11.82 0.94 15.52
N GLY A 2 11.30 2.10 15.91
CA GLY A 2 10.21 2.73 15.16
C GLY A 2 10.70 3.59 13.98
N PRO A 3 10.05 3.53 12.80
CA PRO A 3 10.36 4.40 11.66
C PRO A 3 10.29 5.91 12.01
N MET A 4 9.59 6.27 13.10
CA MET A 4 9.48 7.65 13.58
C MET A 4 10.80 8.26 14.08
N GLU A 5 11.67 7.47 14.71
CA GLU A 5 12.96 7.94 15.22
C GLU A 5 13.92 8.31 14.07
N ASP A 6 13.90 7.51 13.00
CA ASP A 6 14.63 7.77 11.75
C ASP A 6 14.10 9.03 11.05
N TYR A 7 12.77 9.16 10.92
CA TYR A 7 12.16 10.35 10.32
C TYR A 7 12.43 11.64 11.11
N LEU A 8 12.43 11.55 12.44
CA LEU A 8 12.79 12.67 13.30
C LEU A 8 14.26 13.05 13.11
N LEU A 9 15.16 12.07 13.05
CA LEU A 9 16.59 12.32 12.83
C LEU A 9 16.83 13.07 11.51
N GLU A 10 16.24 12.61 10.41
CA GLU A 10 16.35 13.26 9.10
C GLU A 10 15.82 14.71 9.15
N CYS A 11 14.72 14.97 9.88
CA CYS A 11 14.25 16.35 10.09
C CYS A 11 15.28 17.23 10.81
N LEU A 12 15.96 16.70 11.82
CA LEU A 12 16.93 17.42 12.65
C LEU A 12 18.27 17.67 11.96
N GLU A 13 18.63 16.87 10.96
CA GLU A 13 19.84 17.10 10.16
C GLU A 13 19.77 18.43 9.39
N PHE A 14 18.58 18.83 8.95
CA PHE A 14 18.37 20.11 8.27
C PHE A 14 18.59 21.33 9.17
N LEU A 15 18.53 21.17 10.50
CA LEU A 15 18.83 22.25 11.44
C LEU A 15 20.27 22.75 11.34
N GLN A 16 21.21 21.92 10.87
CA GLN A 16 22.61 22.33 10.67
C GLN A 16 22.74 23.46 9.64
N ARG A 17 21.87 23.48 8.61
CA ARG A 17 21.87 24.48 7.53
C ARG A 17 21.27 25.82 7.97
N ALA A 18 20.52 25.83 9.07
CA ALA A 18 19.73 26.97 9.53
C ALA A 18 20.49 27.93 10.45
N GLY A 19 21.64 27.53 10.99
CA GLY A 19 22.37 28.29 12.00
C GLY A 19 21.60 28.43 13.32
N ASN A 20 21.65 29.61 13.92
CA ASN A 20 21.09 29.88 15.26
C ASN A 20 19.73 30.60 15.26
N ASP A 21 19.23 31.08 14.12
CA ASP A 21 17.96 31.80 14.05
C ASP A 21 16.77 30.85 14.21
N VAL A 22 15.93 31.07 15.24
CA VAL A 22 14.80 30.18 15.57
C VAL A 22 13.74 30.18 14.46
N GLY A 23 13.47 31.32 13.83
CA GLY A 23 12.49 31.42 12.75
C GLY A 23 12.90 30.60 11.52
N ARG A 24 14.18 30.71 11.12
CA ARG A 24 14.78 29.94 10.04
C ARG A 24 14.83 28.45 10.39
N ARG A 25 15.31 28.09 11.58
CA ARG A 25 15.35 26.69 12.06
C ARG A 25 13.98 26.01 12.00
N ARG A 26 12.92 26.71 12.42
CA ARG A 26 11.53 26.21 12.33
C ARG A 26 11.07 25.97 10.90
N LYS A 27 11.54 26.75 9.92
CA LYS A 27 11.23 26.52 8.50
C LYS A 27 12.04 25.34 7.96
N GLU A 28 13.33 25.29 8.27
CA GLU A 28 14.25 24.26 7.78
C GLU A 28 13.87 22.87 8.29
N VAL A 29 13.45 22.72 9.56
CA VAL A 29 13.01 21.41 10.10
C VAL A 29 11.73 20.88 9.44
N GLN A 30 10.93 21.75 8.81
CA GLN A 30 9.70 21.39 8.10
C GLN A 30 9.92 21.17 6.60
N THR A 31 11.12 21.47 6.09
CA THR A 31 11.45 21.37 4.67
C THR A 31 11.56 19.93 4.17
N PRO A 32 12.12 18.97 4.94
CA PRO A 32 12.23 17.58 4.52
C PRO A 32 10.88 16.95 4.25
N GLN A 33 10.80 16.07 3.24
CA GLN A 33 9.53 15.44 2.89
C GLN A 33 9.03 14.49 4.01
N VAL A 34 9.95 13.91 4.80
CA VAL A 34 9.65 13.14 6.02
C VAL A 34 8.83 13.90 7.05
N TRP A 35 8.85 15.23 7.03
CA TRP A 35 8.00 16.04 7.89
C TRP A 35 6.53 15.66 7.73
N SER A 36 6.09 15.33 6.52
CA SER A 36 4.70 14.91 6.28
C SER A 36 4.35 13.57 6.93
N LEU A 37 5.34 12.69 7.14
CA LEU A 37 5.19 11.35 7.72
C LEU A 37 5.12 11.35 9.25
N LEU A 38 5.71 12.34 9.90
CA LEU A 38 5.67 12.46 11.36
C LEU A 38 4.24 12.78 11.85
N PRO A 39 3.73 12.09 12.87
CA PRO A 39 2.49 12.47 13.54
C PRO A 39 2.68 13.77 14.35
N PHE A 40 1.60 14.35 14.87
CA PHE A 40 1.64 15.71 15.42
C PHE A 40 2.52 15.83 16.67
N GLU A 41 2.59 14.78 17.46
CA GLU A 41 3.34 14.69 18.72
C GLU A 41 4.84 14.72 18.42
N TRP A 42 5.28 13.95 17.43
CA TRP A 42 6.66 13.94 16.96
C TRP A 42 7.07 15.23 16.25
N LYS A 43 6.14 15.85 15.49
CA LYS A 43 6.33 17.20 14.93
C LYS A 43 6.54 18.23 16.04
N ALA A 44 5.85 18.10 17.18
CA ALA A 44 6.05 18.99 18.32
C ALA A 44 7.48 18.87 18.89
N LEU A 45 8.02 17.65 19.01
CA LEU A 45 9.41 17.41 19.42
C LEU A 45 10.41 18.06 18.45
N ALA A 46 10.25 17.87 17.15
CA ALA A 46 11.10 18.50 16.14
C ALA A 46 11.09 20.05 16.24
N ILE A 47 9.93 20.66 16.50
CA ILE A 47 9.83 22.12 16.68
C ILE A 47 10.45 22.57 18.02
N LEU A 48 10.39 21.76 19.07
CA LEU A 48 11.10 22.05 20.34
C LEU A 48 12.61 22.12 20.13
N ALA A 49 13.18 21.18 19.36
CA ALA A 49 14.58 21.21 18.94
C ALA A 49 14.91 22.41 18.04
N ALA A 50 14.05 22.73 17.07
CA ALA A 50 14.21 23.92 16.24
C ALA A 50 14.21 25.22 17.08
N SER A 51 13.46 25.24 18.18
CA SER A 51 13.29 26.38 19.08
C SER A 51 14.36 26.49 20.17
N LYS A 52 15.28 25.52 20.27
CA LYS A 52 16.28 25.44 21.34
C LYS A 52 15.66 25.52 22.74
N ALA A 53 14.60 24.75 22.96
CA ALA A 53 13.93 24.70 24.26
C ALA A 53 14.93 24.36 25.37
N ALA A 54 14.99 25.21 26.39
CA ALA A 54 15.86 25.06 27.55
C ALA A 54 15.00 25.05 28.84
N PRO A 55 15.49 24.44 29.93
CA PRO A 55 14.83 24.52 31.23
C PRO A 55 14.67 25.98 31.67
N ALA A 56 13.66 26.27 32.49
CA ALA A 56 13.59 27.57 33.13
C ALA A 56 14.86 27.78 33.97
N ALA A 57 15.57 28.91 33.77
CA ALA A 57 16.76 29.20 34.54
C ALA A 57 16.39 29.25 36.03
N ILE A 58 17.08 28.46 36.85
CA ILE A 58 17.03 28.60 38.31
C ILE A 58 17.81 29.88 38.61
N ASP A 59 17.10 30.93 39.03
CA ASP A 59 17.67 32.25 39.30
C ASP A 59 18.48 32.18 40.61
N ILE A 60 19.69 31.62 40.54
CA ILE A 60 20.66 31.61 41.64
C ILE A 60 21.50 32.89 41.48
N GLU A 61 21.08 33.92 42.22
CA GLU A 61 21.75 35.20 42.46
C GLU A 61 21.78 36.22 41.31
N SER A 62 20.87 37.19 41.37
CA SER A 62 21.22 38.60 41.12
C SER A 62 20.21 39.54 41.79
N ALA A 63 20.56 39.95 43.01
CA ALA A 63 20.18 41.26 43.50
C ALA A 63 20.75 42.31 42.52
N SER A 64 19.89 43.23 42.06
CA SER A 64 20.26 44.50 41.45
C SER A 64 20.88 44.46 40.03
N SER A 65 20.03 44.27 39.02
CA SER A 65 20.16 44.96 37.72
C SER A 65 18.82 44.94 36.95
N PRO A 66 18.11 46.07 36.79
CA PRO A 66 16.86 46.11 36.04
C PRO A 66 17.18 46.15 34.55
N GLY A 67 17.31 44.99 33.91
CA GLY A 67 17.70 44.95 32.51
C GLY A 67 17.85 43.58 31.87
N SER A 68 17.06 42.57 32.26
CA SER A 68 16.92 41.36 31.44
C SER A 68 15.44 41.03 31.32
N VAL A 69 14.89 41.45 30.19
CA VAL A 69 13.48 41.24 29.85
C VAL A 69 13.29 39.75 29.62
N VAL A 70 12.68 39.11 30.62
CA VAL A 70 11.97 37.85 30.50
C VAL A 70 11.31 37.78 29.12
N SER A 71 11.69 36.80 28.30
CA SER A 71 11.02 36.46 27.04
C SER A 71 9.65 35.86 27.34
N SER A 72 8.79 36.70 27.93
CA SER A 72 7.35 36.52 27.94
C SER A 72 6.94 36.52 26.47
N HIS A 73 6.53 35.35 26.01
CA HIS A 73 5.89 35.18 24.72
C HIS A 73 4.74 36.19 24.65
N ARG A 74 4.96 37.32 23.96
CA ARG A 74 3.95 38.33 23.70
C ARG A 74 2.75 37.65 23.05
N GLN A 75 1.71 37.41 23.83
CA GLN A 75 0.37 37.24 23.31
C GLN A 75 0.00 38.55 22.62
N ARG A 76 0.17 38.59 21.30
CA ARG A 76 -0.47 39.61 20.46
C ARG A 76 -1.98 39.40 20.55
N ARG A 77 -2.59 40.04 21.55
CA ARG A 77 -4.04 40.27 21.61
C ARG A 77 -4.39 41.29 20.53
N GLY A 78 -4.47 40.82 19.29
CA GLY A 78 -4.98 41.57 18.15
C GLY A 78 -6.49 41.46 18.08
N ARG A 79 -7.18 42.60 18.21
CA ARG A 79 -8.61 42.75 17.95
C ARG A 79 -8.92 42.49 16.46
N ARG A 80 -9.34 41.28 16.11
CA ARG A 80 -10.25 41.02 14.98
C ARG A 80 -10.78 39.59 15.08
N GLY A 81 -12.10 39.47 15.32
CA GLY A 81 -12.97 38.33 14.95
C GLY A 81 -12.55 36.93 15.37
N GLY A 82 -13.38 36.27 16.17
CA GLY A 82 -13.15 34.93 16.70
C GLY A 82 -12.69 33.89 15.67
N ARG A 83 -11.49 33.36 15.92
CA ARG A 83 -11.11 31.97 15.69
C ARG A 83 -10.37 31.54 16.95
N GLY A 84 -10.71 30.39 17.51
CA GLY A 84 -10.18 29.91 18.80
C GLY A 84 -8.66 29.90 18.87
N ARG A 85 -8.08 29.70 20.08
CA ARG A 85 -6.64 29.51 20.30
C ARG A 85 -6.05 28.76 19.11
N VAL A 86 -5.21 29.41 18.31
CA VAL A 86 -4.46 28.71 17.27
C VAL A 86 -3.51 27.79 18.03
N ASN A 87 -3.87 26.52 18.17
CA ASN A 87 -3.02 25.50 18.77
C ASN A 87 -1.73 25.44 17.95
N ARG A 88 -0.62 25.92 18.52
CA ARG A 88 0.68 25.83 17.86
C ARG A 88 1.05 24.35 17.77
N ILE A 89 1.91 23.98 16.82
CA ILE A 89 2.37 22.59 16.68
C ILE A 89 3.03 22.11 18.00
N GLU A 90 3.75 23.00 18.69
CA GLU A 90 4.32 22.75 20.03
C GLU A 90 3.26 22.36 21.08
N ASP A 91 2.02 22.85 20.96
CA ASP A 91 0.94 22.56 21.90
C ASP A 91 0.32 21.18 21.66
N ARG A 92 0.73 20.47 20.59
CA ARG A 92 0.24 19.13 20.21
C ARG A 92 1.12 17.99 20.68
N LEU A 93 2.05 18.26 21.60
CA LEU A 93 2.82 17.20 22.26
C LEU A 93 1.86 16.30 23.06
N ALA A 94 2.07 14.98 23.02
CA ALA A 94 1.28 14.01 23.78
C ALA A 94 1.21 14.36 25.27
N GLY A 95 0.07 14.06 25.91
CA GLY A 95 -0.07 14.19 27.36
C GLY A 95 0.75 13.15 28.13
N SER A 96 1.01 13.38 29.43
CA SER A 96 1.82 12.45 30.25
C SER A 96 1.25 11.02 30.28
N VAL A 97 -0.07 10.89 30.49
CA VAL A 97 -0.75 9.58 30.53
C VAL A 97 -0.75 8.90 29.16
N GLU A 98 -1.03 9.67 28.11
CA GLU A 98 -1.04 9.19 26.72
C GLU A 98 0.33 8.64 26.32
N ALA A 99 1.41 9.38 26.64
CA ALA A 99 2.78 8.96 26.36
C ALA A 99 3.13 7.67 27.10
N LEU A 100 2.80 7.56 28.39
CA LEU A 100 3.05 6.33 29.16
C LEU A 100 2.31 5.11 28.60
N SER A 101 1.04 5.30 28.20
CA SER A 101 0.21 4.24 27.58
C SER A 101 0.59 3.88 26.15
N SER A 102 1.42 4.67 25.48
CA SER A 102 1.80 4.44 24.09
C SER A 102 2.75 3.25 23.93
N SER A 103 2.81 2.68 22.73
CA SER A 103 3.78 1.66 22.33
C SER A 103 5.12 2.25 21.88
N GLU A 104 5.37 3.55 22.14
CA GLU A 104 6.56 4.26 21.68
C GLU A 104 7.81 3.92 22.52
N PRO A 105 9.03 4.16 22.01
CA PRO A 105 10.27 3.87 22.72
C PRO A 105 10.39 4.59 24.07
N ALA A 106 11.10 3.99 25.03
CA ALA A 106 11.30 4.58 26.36
C ALA A 106 11.88 6.01 26.30
N ALA A 107 12.81 6.26 25.39
CA ALA A 107 13.40 7.58 25.16
C ALA A 107 12.38 8.63 24.68
N TYR A 108 11.41 8.23 23.84
CA TYR A 108 10.29 9.10 23.45
C TYR A 108 9.43 9.47 24.66
N LYS A 109 9.02 8.46 25.44
CA LYS A 109 8.19 8.67 26.63
C LYS A 109 8.88 9.59 27.64
N LEU A 110 10.17 9.36 27.90
CA LEU A 110 10.99 10.18 28.77
C LEU A 110 11.12 11.62 28.26
N ALA A 111 11.30 11.81 26.95
CA ALA A 111 11.34 13.14 26.32
C ALA A 111 10.03 13.90 26.53
N VAL A 112 8.89 13.25 26.28
CA VAL A 112 7.56 13.85 26.47
C VAL A 112 7.34 14.24 27.93
N LEU A 113 7.58 13.31 28.87
CA LEU A 113 7.40 13.56 30.30
C LEU A 113 8.29 14.70 30.80
N THR A 114 9.55 14.76 30.35
CA THR A 114 10.47 15.85 30.71
C THR A 114 9.92 17.21 30.27
N VAL A 115 9.37 17.30 29.05
CA VAL A 115 8.75 18.54 28.56
C VAL A 115 7.46 18.86 29.31
N GLN A 116 6.63 17.86 29.61
CA GLN A 116 5.38 18.07 30.34
C GLN A 116 5.62 18.50 31.79
N ARG A 117 6.65 17.95 32.45
CA ARG A 117 7.08 18.36 33.79
C ARG A 117 7.41 19.84 33.85
N GLU A 118 8.20 20.35 32.91
CA GLU A 118 8.48 21.78 32.85
C GLU A 118 7.24 22.63 32.55
N ARG A 119 6.32 22.13 31.70
CA ARG A 119 5.09 22.86 31.36
C ARG A 119 4.11 22.94 32.52
N MET A 120 3.99 21.87 33.30
CA MET A 120 3.06 21.76 34.43
C MET A 120 3.62 22.40 35.70
N GLY A 121 4.95 22.41 35.88
CA GLY A 121 5.60 23.01 37.04
C GLY A 121 5.00 22.48 38.34
N THR A 122 4.31 23.34 39.09
CA THR A 122 3.69 22.98 40.38
C THR A 122 2.46 22.09 40.27
N SER A 123 1.86 21.93 39.08
CA SER A 123 0.73 21.00 38.87
C SER A 123 1.19 19.61 38.39
N TRP A 124 2.49 19.33 38.45
CA TRP A 124 3.06 18.01 38.16
C TRP A 124 2.66 17.00 39.23
N ASP A 125 2.32 15.79 38.81
CA ASP A 125 2.04 14.66 39.70
C ASP A 125 3.35 13.90 39.97
N SER A 126 3.76 13.87 41.24
CA SER A 126 4.98 13.18 41.68
C SER A 126 4.93 11.66 41.46
N SER A 127 3.75 11.07 41.24
CA SER A 127 3.63 9.65 40.88
C SER A 127 4.29 9.33 39.52
N TRP A 128 4.40 10.31 38.61
CA TRP A 128 5.09 10.12 37.34
C TRP A 128 6.61 10.13 37.47
N ASP A 129 7.16 10.60 38.59
CA ASP A 129 8.62 10.60 38.80
C ASP A 129 9.16 9.17 38.88
N SER A 130 8.45 8.24 39.52
CA SER A 130 8.84 6.81 39.56
C SER A 130 8.75 6.14 38.18
N GLU A 131 7.80 6.55 37.34
CA GLU A 131 7.71 6.09 35.96
C GLU A 131 8.87 6.63 35.12
N MET A 132 9.23 7.91 35.29
CA MET A 132 10.40 8.49 34.64
C MET A 132 11.70 7.76 35.04
N ASP A 133 11.86 7.41 36.32
CA ASP A 133 13.02 6.65 36.79
C ASP A 133 13.09 5.25 36.17
N SER A 134 11.95 4.58 36.01
CA SER A 134 11.87 3.29 35.33
C SER A 134 12.28 3.41 33.85
N LEU A 135 11.80 4.45 33.15
CA LEU A 135 12.18 4.75 31.77
C LEU A 135 13.67 5.08 31.62
N ARG A 136 14.28 5.74 32.62
CA ARG A 136 15.74 6.00 32.62
C ARG A 136 16.53 4.70 32.66
N VAL A 137 16.11 3.74 33.47
CA VAL A 137 16.76 2.42 33.54
C VAL A 137 16.65 1.69 32.20
N GLU A 138 15.50 1.75 31.53
CA GLU A 138 15.36 1.20 30.18
C GLU A 138 16.27 1.91 29.17
N CYS A 139 16.38 3.25 29.22
CA CYS A 139 17.26 4.02 28.34
C CYS A 139 18.75 3.69 28.54
N GLN A 140 19.16 3.14 29.69
CA GLN A 140 20.55 2.68 29.90
C GLN A 140 20.91 1.47 29.04
N GLN A 141 19.92 0.73 28.53
CA GLN A 141 20.16 -0.39 27.60
C GLN A 141 20.58 0.10 26.20
N GLY A 142 20.35 1.37 25.89
CA GLY A 142 20.66 1.97 24.61
C GLY A 142 19.50 2.77 24.05
N ILE A 143 19.80 3.92 23.45
CA ILE A 143 18.81 4.75 22.77
C ILE A 143 19.21 5.05 21.33
N HIS A 144 18.21 5.33 20.49
CA HIS A 144 18.41 5.72 19.10
C HIS A 144 19.24 7.02 18.98
N PRO A 145 20.13 7.15 17.96
CA PRO A 145 20.99 8.33 17.79
C PRO A 145 20.26 9.68 17.77
N VAL A 146 18.99 9.68 17.34
CA VAL A 146 18.13 10.87 17.29
C VAL A 146 18.03 11.59 18.63
N TRP A 147 18.02 10.86 19.75
CA TRP A 147 17.82 11.45 21.06
C TRP A 147 19.05 12.20 21.56
N ARG A 148 20.26 11.75 21.18
CA ARG A 148 21.48 12.53 21.39
C ARG A 148 21.47 13.80 20.56
N ARG A 149 20.96 13.73 19.33
CA ARG A 149 20.78 14.92 18.48
C ARG A 149 19.77 15.89 19.11
N MET A 150 18.65 15.39 19.60
CA MET A 150 17.64 16.14 20.33
C MET A 150 18.22 16.83 21.56
N ALA A 151 18.98 16.13 22.39
CA ALA A 151 19.63 16.70 23.58
C ALA A 151 20.59 17.86 23.26
N ARG A 152 21.29 17.79 22.12
CA ARG A 152 22.15 18.87 21.64
C ARG A 152 21.37 20.08 21.14
N GLU A 153 20.26 19.85 20.45
CA GLU A 153 19.47 20.92 19.83
C GLU A 153 18.44 21.54 20.78
N ALA A 154 17.96 20.80 21.79
CA ALA A 154 17.08 21.25 22.86
C ALA A 154 17.70 20.91 24.23
N PRO A 155 18.37 21.88 24.90
CA PRO A 155 18.96 21.67 26.23
C PRO A 155 17.99 21.13 27.29
N LEU A 156 16.69 21.37 27.13
CA LEU A 156 15.64 20.78 27.97
C LEU A 156 15.70 19.25 28.02
N LEU A 157 16.12 18.61 26.93
CA LEU A 157 16.25 17.17 26.81
C LEU A 157 17.71 16.71 26.99
N GLY A 158 18.54 17.53 27.65
CA GLY A 158 19.98 17.28 27.82
C GLY A 158 20.30 15.93 28.46
N GLU A 159 19.42 15.45 29.35
CA GLU A 159 19.54 14.14 30.01
C GLU A 159 19.68 12.99 28.99
N LEU A 160 18.93 13.06 27.89
CA LEU A 160 18.95 12.03 26.85
C LEU A 160 20.33 11.89 26.18
N GLY A 161 21.16 12.93 26.23
CA GLY A 161 22.51 12.90 25.69
C GLY A 161 23.48 12.01 26.47
N GLY A 162 23.14 11.65 27.72
CA GLY A 162 23.98 10.85 28.61
C GLY A 162 23.84 9.34 28.44
N PHE A 163 22.81 8.85 27.76
CA PHE A 163 22.58 7.42 27.58
C PHE A 163 23.46 6.83 26.45
N PRO A 164 23.79 5.52 26.52
CA PRO A 164 24.51 4.84 25.46
C PRO A 164 23.70 4.82 24.16
N MET A 165 24.41 4.87 23.02
CA MET A 165 23.79 4.88 21.70
C MET A 165 23.87 3.48 21.12
N VAL A 166 22.75 3.00 20.60
CA VAL A 166 22.67 1.73 19.89
C VAL A 166 22.08 2.04 18.51
N GLU A 167 22.82 1.70 17.46
CA GLU A 167 22.26 1.72 16.11
C GLU A 167 21.22 0.60 16.00
N PRO A 168 20.07 0.85 15.35
CA PRO A 168 19.06 -0.19 15.17
C PRO A 168 19.67 -1.40 14.48
N GLU A 169 19.59 -2.57 15.12
CA GLU A 169 19.82 -3.84 14.41
C GLU A 169 18.78 -3.95 13.29
N ILE A 170 19.26 -4.35 12.10
CA ILE A 170 18.40 -4.70 10.98
C ILE A 170 17.75 -6.02 11.39
N VAL A 171 16.54 -5.94 11.94
CA VAL A 171 15.74 -7.13 12.23
C VAL A 171 15.34 -7.72 10.88
N GLU A 172 15.85 -8.91 10.58
CA GLU A 172 15.33 -9.72 9.48
C GLU A 172 13.90 -10.13 9.85
N ILE A 173 12.94 -9.51 9.18
CA ILE A 173 11.53 -9.87 9.30
C ILE A 173 11.29 -11.07 8.40
N ASP A 174 10.67 -12.12 8.93
CA ASP A 174 10.22 -13.23 8.09
C ASP A 174 9.23 -12.72 7.04
N SER A 175 9.64 -12.75 5.78
CA SER A 175 8.85 -12.23 4.65
C SER A 175 7.77 -13.20 4.20
N THR A 176 7.72 -14.43 4.73
CA THR A 176 6.84 -15.50 4.26
C THR A 176 5.38 -15.06 4.20
N ASP A 177 4.82 -14.55 5.29
CA ASP A 177 3.41 -14.12 5.33
C ASP A 177 3.12 -12.95 4.38
N TRP A 178 4.06 -12.02 4.27
CA TRP A 178 3.93 -10.86 3.39
C TRP A 178 3.98 -11.25 1.91
N VAL A 179 4.84 -12.19 1.53
CA VAL A 179 4.93 -12.74 0.18
C VAL A 179 3.68 -13.56 -0.13
N GLN A 180 3.21 -14.42 0.77
CA GLN A 180 1.98 -15.19 0.55
C GLN A 180 0.74 -14.30 0.40
N ALA A 181 0.67 -13.21 1.15
CA ALA A 181 -0.40 -12.23 1.05
C ALA A 181 -0.43 -11.48 -0.30
N ALA A 182 0.62 -11.58 -1.12
CA ALA A 182 0.66 -11.02 -2.48
C ALA A 182 -0.02 -11.90 -3.55
N ARG A 183 -0.72 -12.99 -3.16
CA ARG A 183 -1.51 -13.86 -4.05
C ARG A 183 -2.90 -13.29 -4.37
N PHE A 184 -2.92 -12.09 -4.96
CA PHE A 184 -4.14 -11.42 -5.40
C PHE A 184 -3.98 -10.87 -6.82
N ASP A 185 -5.08 -10.44 -7.44
CA ASP A 185 -5.04 -9.74 -8.72
C ASP A 185 -4.47 -8.32 -8.56
N PRO A 186 -3.41 -7.90 -9.25
CA PRO A 186 -2.91 -6.52 -9.16
C PRO A 186 -3.97 -5.43 -9.42
N LEU A 187 -5.05 -5.74 -10.15
CA LEU A 187 -6.16 -4.81 -10.40
C LEU A 187 -7.22 -4.79 -9.29
N ASP A 188 -7.15 -5.71 -8.33
CA ASP A 188 -7.93 -5.64 -7.09
C ASP A 188 -7.29 -4.63 -6.12
N HIS A 189 -7.75 -3.38 -6.23
CA HIS A 189 -7.30 -2.30 -5.36
C HIS A 189 -7.66 -2.50 -3.88
N THR A 190 -8.62 -3.37 -3.55
CA THR A 190 -8.99 -3.68 -2.17
C THR A 190 -7.93 -4.57 -1.54
N GLU A 191 -7.55 -5.65 -2.22
CA GLU A 191 -6.47 -6.55 -1.77
C GLU A 191 -5.11 -5.85 -1.80
N LEU A 192 -4.81 -5.07 -2.83
CA LEU A 192 -3.59 -4.25 -2.88
C LEU A 192 -3.46 -3.34 -1.66
N LYS A 193 -4.57 -2.67 -1.27
CA LYS A 193 -4.58 -1.80 -0.10
C LYS A 193 -4.34 -2.58 1.20
N LYS A 194 -4.95 -3.77 1.35
CA LYS A 194 -4.73 -4.64 2.52
C LYS A 194 -3.26 -5.04 2.61
N TRP A 195 -2.70 -5.52 1.50
CA TRP A 195 -1.30 -5.94 1.43
C TRP A 195 -0.32 -4.81 1.73
N LEU A 196 -0.51 -3.62 1.13
CA LEU A 196 0.33 -2.46 1.43
C LEU A 196 0.23 -2.02 2.90
N SER A 197 -0.85 -2.34 3.60
CA SER A 197 -1.04 -1.99 5.01
C SER A 197 -0.29 -2.93 5.97
N MET A 198 0.24 -4.04 5.47
CA MET A 198 1.12 -4.93 6.23
C MET A 198 2.47 -4.26 6.51
N GLU A 199 3.19 -4.77 7.51
CA GLU A 199 4.57 -4.37 7.77
C GLU A 199 5.47 -4.82 6.61
N LEU A 200 6.33 -3.93 6.13
CA LEU A 200 7.24 -4.25 5.03
C LEU A 200 8.36 -5.15 5.57
N PRO A 201 8.70 -6.24 4.87
CA PRO A 201 9.75 -7.15 5.31
C PRO A 201 11.17 -6.59 5.09
N PHE A 202 11.29 -5.35 4.61
CA PHE A 202 12.55 -4.67 4.37
C PHE A 202 12.50 -3.22 4.85
N LYS A 203 13.67 -2.67 5.17
CA LYS A 203 13.80 -1.28 5.61
C LYS A 203 13.60 -0.32 4.43
N ALA A 204 12.41 0.26 4.33
CA ALA A 204 12.14 1.33 3.38
C ALA A 204 12.83 2.64 3.81
N SER A 205 13.46 3.32 2.87
CA SER A 205 13.91 4.70 3.06
C SER A 205 12.72 5.63 3.28
N SER A 206 12.99 6.80 3.84
CA SER A 206 11.98 7.86 3.99
C SER A 206 11.29 8.24 2.69
N GLN A 207 12.05 8.32 1.59
CA GLN A 207 11.50 8.67 0.29
C GLN A 207 10.61 7.56 -0.28
N GLN A 208 10.97 6.29 -0.07
CA GLN A 208 10.13 5.14 -0.39
C GLN A 208 8.85 5.13 0.44
N ALA A 209 8.95 5.34 1.75
CA ALA A 209 7.80 5.41 2.64
C ALA A 209 6.82 6.52 2.25
N LEU A 210 7.34 7.68 1.81
CA LEU A 210 6.51 8.76 1.29
C LEU A 210 5.77 8.38 0.01
N ALA A 211 6.49 7.78 -0.95
CA ALA A 211 5.90 7.31 -2.20
C ALA A 211 4.76 6.31 -1.92
N LEU A 212 5.01 5.33 -1.04
CA LEU A 212 4.01 4.35 -0.62
C LEU A 212 2.83 4.99 0.09
N ASN A 213 3.05 5.97 0.97
CA ASN A 213 1.95 6.68 1.64
C ASN A 213 1.08 7.50 0.67
N ASN A 214 1.68 8.08 -0.38
CA ASN A 214 0.90 8.74 -1.43
C ASN A 214 -0.01 7.75 -2.16
N ILE A 215 0.51 6.55 -2.51
CA ILE A 215 -0.26 5.47 -3.13
C ILE A 215 -1.38 4.99 -2.19
N LYS A 216 -1.06 4.67 -0.93
CA LYS A 216 -2.04 4.25 0.09
C LYS A 216 -3.18 5.26 0.29
N ARG A 217 -2.85 6.56 0.29
CA ARG A 217 -3.85 7.63 0.41
C ARG A 217 -4.74 7.71 -0.83
N ASP A 218 -4.16 7.55 -2.03
CA ASP A 218 -4.91 7.57 -3.28
C ASP A 218 -5.86 6.37 -3.39
N LEU A 219 -5.40 5.18 -2.99
CA LEU A 219 -6.25 3.97 -2.82
C LEU A 219 -7.39 4.19 -1.83
N SER A 220 -7.14 4.92 -0.73
CA SER A 220 -8.17 5.22 0.28
C SER A 220 -9.17 6.29 -0.16
N GLY A 221 -8.88 7.05 -1.22
CA GLY A 221 -9.69 8.17 -1.70
C GLY A 221 -10.92 7.77 -2.53
N GLY A 222 -11.22 6.48 -2.68
CA GLY A 222 -12.39 5.96 -3.41
C GLY A 222 -12.30 6.05 -4.94
N ARG A 223 -11.37 6.83 -5.49
CA ARG A 223 -11.01 6.85 -6.91
C ARG A 223 -9.49 6.81 -7.04
N ALA A 224 -8.95 5.59 -7.06
CA ALA A 224 -7.56 5.33 -7.37
C ALA A 224 -7.21 5.88 -8.76
N ARG A 225 -6.03 6.47 -8.90
CA ARG A 225 -5.48 7.00 -10.15
C ARG A 225 -4.11 6.36 -10.40
N PRO A 226 -4.07 5.12 -10.89
CA PRO A 226 -2.83 4.36 -11.04
C PRO A 226 -1.78 5.04 -11.92
N ASP A 227 -2.18 5.81 -12.93
CA ASP A 227 -1.27 6.62 -13.75
C ASP A 227 -0.38 7.56 -12.94
N ARG A 228 -0.88 8.06 -11.80
CA ARG A 228 -0.10 8.94 -10.93
C ARG A 228 0.89 8.19 -10.06
N TRP A 229 0.66 6.90 -9.83
CA TRP A 229 1.55 6.07 -9.02
C TRP A 229 2.90 5.94 -9.70
N LEU A 230 2.93 5.81 -11.04
CA LEU A 230 4.17 5.78 -11.83
C LEU A 230 5.08 6.99 -11.56
N ASN A 231 4.48 8.17 -11.37
CA ASN A 231 5.23 9.39 -11.03
C ASN A 231 5.76 9.37 -9.60
N TRP A 232 5.01 8.84 -8.64
CA TRP A 232 5.46 8.71 -7.25
C TRP A 232 6.51 7.61 -7.07
N MET A 233 6.44 6.58 -7.90
CA MET A 233 7.42 5.50 -7.92
C MET A 233 8.76 5.97 -8.47
N ARG A 234 8.82 6.93 -9.40
CA ARG A 234 10.09 7.35 -9.99
C ARG A 234 10.80 8.42 -9.14
N PRO A 235 12.09 8.26 -8.79
CA PRO A 235 12.92 7.05 -8.87
C PRO A 235 12.84 6.14 -7.62
N MET A 236 12.02 6.50 -6.64
CA MET A 236 12.08 5.99 -5.25
C MET A 236 11.74 4.51 -5.09
N LEU A 237 10.76 4.00 -5.84
CA LEU A 237 10.28 2.62 -5.81
C LEU A 237 10.65 1.89 -7.11
N ARG A 238 11.84 2.18 -7.66
CA ARG A 238 12.36 1.58 -8.89
C ARG A 238 13.72 0.92 -8.67
N GLY A 239 13.96 -0.18 -9.39
CA GLY A 239 15.21 -0.95 -9.30
C GLY A 239 15.43 -1.57 -7.91
N LEU A 240 14.33 -1.95 -7.25
CA LEU A 240 14.39 -2.62 -5.95
C LEU A 240 14.88 -4.07 -6.11
N ARG A 241 15.20 -4.73 -5.00
CA ARG A 241 15.67 -6.13 -4.98
C ARG A 241 14.76 -6.97 -4.09
N GLU A 242 14.74 -8.28 -4.33
CA GLU A 242 14.00 -9.27 -3.54
C GLU A 242 12.53 -8.86 -3.32
N GLU A 243 12.04 -8.84 -2.07
CA GLU A 243 10.68 -8.41 -1.73
C GLU A 243 10.35 -6.98 -2.20
N GLY A 244 11.35 -6.11 -2.27
CA GLY A 244 11.19 -4.77 -2.84
C GLY A 244 10.90 -4.81 -4.34
N ALA A 245 11.52 -5.73 -5.09
CA ALA A 245 11.22 -5.89 -6.51
C ALA A 245 9.81 -6.47 -6.72
N LEU A 246 9.34 -7.34 -5.83
CA LEU A 246 7.94 -7.82 -5.84
C LEU A 246 6.97 -6.65 -5.63
N LEU A 247 7.26 -5.77 -4.67
CA LEU A 247 6.50 -4.53 -4.46
C LEU A 247 6.47 -3.64 -5.69
N GLU A 248 7.63 -3.42 -6.31
CA GLU A 248 7.73 -2.64 -7.55
C GLU A 248 6.89 -3.26 -8.68
N GLY A 249 7.06 -4.56 -8.93
CA GLY A 249 6.38 -5.29 -9.99
C GLY A 249 4.86 -5.26 -9.85
N ILE A 250 4.34 -5.53 -8.64
CA ILE A 250 2.90 -5.49 -8.38
C ILE A 250 2.36 -4.07 -8.54
N LEU A 251 3.03 -3.04 -8.01
CA LEU A 251 2.58 -1.65 -8.16
C LEU A 251 2.57 -1.19 -9.64
N LEU A 252 3.54 -1.64 -10.44
CA LEU A 252 3.55 -1.39 -11.89
C LEU A 252 2.39 -2.13 -12.58
N ALA A 253 2.11 -3.38 -12.19
CA ALA A 253 1.02 -4.17 -12.75
C ALA A 253 -0.35 -3.56 -12.41
N SER A 254 -0.53 -3.09 -11.18
CA SER A 254 -1.73 -2.35 -10.75
C SER A 254 -1.92 -1.03 -11.49
N ALA A 255 -0.83 -0.46 -12.03
CA ALA A 255 -0.85 0.71 -12.89
C ALA A 255 -0.88 0.39 -14.39
N LEU A 256 -1.10 -0.87 -14.77
CA LEU A 256 -1.14 -1.34 -16.15
C LEU A 256 0.12 -0.94 -16.95
N SER A 257 1.27 -0.92 -16.29
CA SER A 257 2.54 -0.60 -16.93
C SER A 257 3.18 -1.83 -17.54
N ASP A 258 3.61 -1.73 -18.79
CA ASP A 258 4.35 -2.79 -19.51
C ASP A 258 5.68 -3.15 -18.83
N GLU A 259 6.23 -2.23 -18.02
CA GLU A 259 7.46 -2.44 -17.27
C GLU A 259 7.30 -3.49 -16.14
N ALA A 260 6.07 -3.75 -15.70
CA ALA A 260 5.78 -4.69 -14.61
C ALA A 260 6.32 -6.09 -14.87
N ARG A 261 6.12 -6.58 -16.10
CA ARG A 261 6.56 -7.91 -16.53
C ARG A 261 8.06 -8.08 -16.39
N GLY A 262 8.83 -7.10 -16.86
CA GLY A 262 10.30 -7.16 -16.80
C GLY A 262 10.84 -7.17 -15.37
N VAL A 263 10.18 -6.49 -14.42
CA VAL A 263 10.56 -6.52 -13.00
C VAL A 263 10.24 -7.89 -12.38
N LEU A 264 9.04 -8.41 -12.64
CA LEU A 264 8.58 -9.68 -12.06
C LEU A 264 9.32 -10.90 -12.62
N GLU A 265 9.63 -10.91 -13.92
CA GLU A 265 10.44 -11.97 -14.54
C GLU A 265 11.89 -11.98 -14.04
N GLY A 266 12.40 -10.86 -13.51
CA GLY A 266 13.74 -10.78 -12.93
C GLY A 266 13.87 -11.40 -11.53
N LEU A 267 12.76 -11.82 -10.91
CA LEU A 267 12.73 -12.50 -9.62
C LEU A 267 12.81 -14.02 -9.83
N GLU A 268 13.88 -14.64 -9.35
CA GLU A 268 14.13 -16.07 -9.53
C GLU A 268 14.20 -16.82 -8.19
N GLY A 269 13.74 -18.07 -8.19
CA GLY A 269 13.94 -19.01 -7.08
C GLY A 269 12.96 -18.87 -5.92
N GLY A 270 12.74 -20.00 -5.23
CA GLY A 270 11.90 -20.08 -4.04
C GLY A 270 10.45 -19.64 -4.24
N VAL A 271 9.79 -19.32 -3.13
CA VAL A 271 8.39 -18.85 -3.11
C VAL A 271 8.23 -17.52 -3.86
N LEU A 272 9.24 -16.64 -3.78
CA LEU A 272 9.22 -15.34 -4.42
C LEU A 272 9.16 -15.46 -5.96
N GLY A 273 10.03 -16.31 -6.53
CA GLY A 273 10.06 -16.57 -7.98
C GLY A 273 8.82 -17.28 -8.50
N GLU A 274 8.26 -18.22 -7.74
CA GLU A 274 6.99 -18.87 -8.10
C GLU A 274 5.83 -17.85 -8.15
N LEU A 275 5.77 -16.96 -7.16
CA LEU A 275 4.75 -15.93 -7.08
C LEU A 275 4.91 -14.88 -8.18
N SER A 276 6.12 -14.37 -8.39
CA SER A 276 6.40 -13.39 -9.44
C SER A 276 6.11 -13.96 -10.83
N GLY A 277 6.49 -15.22 -11.08
CA GLY A 277 6.16 -15.93 -12.31
C GLY A 277 4.66 -16.05 -12.54
N SER A 278 3.88 -16.24 -11.47
CA SER A 278 2.41 -16.31 -11.54
C SER A 278 1.79 -14.94 -11.88
N HIS A 279 2.31 -13.85 -11.32
CA HIS A 279 1.91 -12.48 -11.71
C HIS A 279 2.30 -12.16 -13.16
N SER A 280 3.50 -12.53 -13.58
CA SER A 280 3.95 -12.37 -14.98
C SER A 280 3.06 -13.14 -15.95
N MET A 281 2.68 -14.36 -15.59
CA MET A 281 1.76 -15.20 -16.38
C MET A 281 0.37 -14.54 -16.52
N LEU A 282 -0.15 -13.94 -15.45
CA LEU A 282 -1.41 -13.19 -15.51
C LEU A 282 -1.32 -11.98 -16.45
N ILE A 283 -0.23 -11.23 -16.38
CA ILE A 283 0.02 -10.08 -17.28
C ILE A 283 0.07 -10.55 -18.74
N ARG A 284 0.79 -11.65 -19.03
CA ARG A 284 0.94 -12.22 -20.37
C ARG A 284 -0.39 -12.63 -20.97
N ILE A 285 -1.18 -13.43 -20.26
CA ILE A 285 -2.51 -13.84 -20.74
C ILE A 285 -3.42 -12.63 -20.98
N ARG A 286 -3.41 -11.64 -20.09
CA ARG A 286 -4.20 -10.41 -20.28
C ARG A 286 -3.77 -9.63 -21.52
N SER A 287 -2.48 -9.61 -21.83
CA SER A 287 -1.93 -9.00 -23.04
C SER A 287 -2.16 -9.81 -24.32
N GLY A 288 -2.64 -11.06 -24.22
CA GLY A 288 -2.93 -11.93 -25.38
C GLY A 288 -1.83 -12.94 -25.70
N ASP A 289 -0.80 -13.05 -24.87
CA ASP A 289 0.18 -14.14 -24.98
C ASP A 289 -0.37 -15.39 -24.27
N LEU A 290 -0.72 -16.41 -25.05
CA LEU A 290 -1.42 -17.62 -24.61
C LEU A 290 -0.52 -18.85 -24.46
N THR A 291 0.80 -18.67 -24.47
CA THR A 291 1.75 -19.81 -24.30
C THR A 291 1.51 -20.62 -23.03
N ASP A 292 1.05 -19.98 -21.95
CA ASP A 292 0.76 -20.64 -20.67
C ASP A 292 -0.74 -20.85 -20.42
N TRP A 293 -1.56 -20.82 -21.48
CA TRP A 293 -3.02 -20.86 -21.36
C TRP A 293 -3.52 -22.11 -20.60
N GLU A 294 -3.05 -23.31 -20.98
CA GLU A 294 -3.45 -24.56 -20.31
C GLU A 294 -3.01 -24.62 -18.84
N VAL A 295 -1.85 -24.04 -18.52
CA VAL A 295 -1.34 -23.96 -17.15
C VAL A 295 -2.24 -23.06 -16.31
N CYS A 296 -2.77 -21.98 -16.92
CA CYS A 296 -3.64 -21.03 -16.24
C CYS A 296 -5.04 -21.58 -16.03
N THR A 297 -5.63 -22.28 -16.99
CA THR A 297 -6.97 -22.87 -16.82
C THR A 297 -6.97 -23.94 -15.72
N LYS A 298 -5.90 -24.73 -15.61
CA LYS A 298 -5.74 -25.79 -14.61
C LYS A 298 -5.08 -25.32 -13.31
N ARG A 299 -4.94 -24.00 -13.11
CA ARG A 299 -4.26 -23.46 -11.94
C ARG A 299 -4.97 -23.92 -10.67
N TYR A 300 -4.23 -24.48 -9.71
CA TYR A 300 -4.78 -24.88 -8.41
C TYR A 300 -4.71 -23.73 -7.40
N GLY A 301 -5.72 -23.62 -6.52
CA GLY A 301 -5.80 -22.62 -5.46
C GLY A 301 -7.03 -21.72 -5.57
N ASP A 302 -7.54 -21.27 -4.42
CA ASP A 302 -8.68 -20.34 -4.31
C ASP A 302 -8.25 -18.90 -3.96
N ASP A 303 -6.93 -18.64 -3.98
CA ASP A 303 -6.42 -17.29 -3.82
C ASP A 303 -6.80 -16.41 -5.02
N GLY A 304 -6.76 -15.08 -4.81
CA GLY A 304 -7.19 -14.12 -5.81
C GLY A 304 -6.38 -14.18 -7.11
N LEU A 305 -5.09 -14.50 -7.02
CA LEU A 305 -4.23 -14.63 -8.19
C LEU A 305 -4.55 -15.89 -9.00
N SER A 306 -4.69 -17.04 -8.34
CA SER A 306 -5.04 -18.31 -8.98
C SER A 306 -6.39 -18.25 -9.68
N ARG A 307 -7.40 -17.64 -9.06
CA ARG A 307 -8.70 -17.39 -9.71
C ARG A 307 -8.57 -16.47 -10.93
N SER A 308 -7.79 -15.39 -10.80
CA SER A 308 -7.61 -14.42 -11.89
C SER A 308 -6.90 -15.02 -13.10
N LEU A 309 -5.95 -15.93 -12.88
CA LEU A 309 -5.31 -16.70 -13.95
C LEU A 309 -6.33 -17.56 -14.71
N ARG A 310 -7.16 -18.34 -14.00
CA ARG A 310 -8.21 -19.16 -14.61
C ARG A 310 -9.19 -18.30 -15.41
N ILE A 311 -9.71 -17.24 -14.81
CA ILE A 311 -10.68 -16.32 -15.44
C ILE A 311 -10.07 -15.67 -16.69
N ALA A 312 -8.83 -15.15 -16.59
CA ALA A 312 -8.18 -14.49 -17.71
C ALA A 312 -7.92 -15.46 -18.87
N ALA A 313 -7.57 -16.71 -18.58
CA ALA A 313 -7.38 -17.74 -19.60
C ALA A 313 -8.71 -18.11 -20.27
N TRP A 314 -9.75 -18.42 -19.50
CA TRP A 314 -11.04 -18.84 -20.04
C TRP A 314 -11.73 -17.74 -20.86
N ARG A 315 -11.54 -16.46 -20.52
CA ARG A 315 -11.99 -15.33 -21.36
C ARG A 315 -11.40 -15.34 -22.77
N ARG A 316 -10.25 -15.98 -22.97
CA ARG A 316 -9.53 -16.07 -24.25
C ARG A 316 -9.54 -17.47 -24.85
N VAL A 317 -10.51 -18.32 -24.47
CA VAL A 317 -10.58 -19.70 -24.97
C VAL A 317 -10.61 -19.79 -26.51
N GLY A 318 -11.28 -18.86 -27.18
CA GLY A 318 -11.38 -18.85 -28.65
C GLY A 318 -10.05 -18.66 -29.37
N ASP A 319 -9.10 -17.99 -28.71
CA ASP A 319 -7.75 -17.72 -29.25
C ASP A 319 -6.74 -18.82 -28.87
N SER A 320 -7.11 -19.76 -28.00
CA SER A 320 -6.19 -20.75 -27.44
C SER A 320 -5.70 -21.79 -28.46
N GLY A 321 -6.53 -22.09 -29.46
CA GLY A 321 -6.29 -23.19 -30.40
C GLY A 321 -6.28 -24.59 -29.76
N ALA A 322 -6.68 -24.71 -28.49
CA ALA A 322 -6.70 -25.97 -27.77
C ALA A 322 -7.92 -26.82 -28.16
N GLU A 323 -7.72 -28.14 -28.29
CA GLU A 323 -8.82 -29.09 -28.41
C GLU A 323 -9.36 -29.40 -27.01
N LEU A 324 -10.60 -29.02 -26.74
CA LEU A 324 -11.21 -29.09 -25.41
C LEU A 324 -12.37 -30.09 -25.40
N SER A 325 -12.46 -30.88 -24.33
CA SER A 325 -13.61 -31.75 -24.10
C SER A 325 -14.80 -30.98 -23.54
N ALA A 326 -16.01 -31.56 -23.57
CA ALA A 326 -17.17 -30.96 -22.90
C ALA A 326 -16.91 -30.76 -21.40
N GLY A 327 -16.14 -31.67 -20.78
CA GLY A 327 -15.74 -31.56 -19.37
C GLY A 327 -14.87 -30.32 -19.10
N ASP A 328 -13.87 -30.07 -19.94
CA ASP A 328 -13.00 -28.89 -19.80
C ASP A 328 -13.80 -27.60 -20.01
N LEU A 329 -14.70 -27.59 -21.01
CA LEU A 329 -15.54 -26.45 -21.33
C LEU A 329 -16.54 -26.16 -20.21
N LEU A 330 -17.13 -27.20 -19.59
CA LEU A 330 -17.99 -27.06 -18.42
C LEU A 330 -17.22 -26.49 -17.22
N GLU A 331 -15.99 -26.95 -16.96
CA GLU A 331 -15.15 -26.37 -15.91
C GLU A 331 -14.89 -24.88 -16.16
N GLY A 332 -14.59 -24.51 -17.41
CA GLY A 332 -14.42 -23.11 -17.81
C GLY A 332 -15.68 -22.27 -17.60
N THR A 333 -16.85 -22.78 -17.98
CA THR A 333 -18.13 -22.09 -17.73
C THR A 333 -18.41 -21.93 -16.24
N GLY A 334 -18.10 -22.94 -15.42
CA GLY A 334 -18.23 -22.85 -13.97
C GLY A 334 -17.34 -21.75 -13.39
N ALA A 335 -16.06 -21.73 -13.77
CA ALA A 335 -15.09 -20.75 -13.28
C ALA A 335 -15.48 -19.30 -13.61
N LEU A 336 -16.03 -19.04 -14.80
CA LEU A 336 -16.50 -17.71 -15.19
C LEU A 336 -17.82 -17.34 -14.49
N ALA A 337 -18.74 -18.30 -14.32
CA ALA A 337 -20.04 -18.05 -13.70
C ALA A 337 -19.89 -17.70 -12.21
N GLU A 338 -19.02 -18.40 -11.49
CA GLU A 338 -18.70 -18.11 -10.08
C GLU A 338 -18.13 -16.70 -9.89
N ALA A 339 -17.39 -16.20 -10.89
CA ALA A 339 -16.83 -14.85 -10.89
C ALA A 339 -17.82 -13.77 -11.36
N GLY A 340 -19.02 -14.15 -11.81
CA GLY A 340 -20.00 -13.22 -12.38
C GLY A 340 -19.56 -12.63 -13.73
N GLU A 341 -18.73 -13.37 -14.47
CA GLU A 341 -18.16 -12.94 -15.74
C GLU A 341 -19.05 -13.28 -16.93
N THR A 342 -18.96 -12.46 -17.99
CA THR A 342 -19.64 -12.74 -19.26
C THR A 342 -18.96 -13.92 -19.97
N MET A 343 -19.75 -14.89 -20.41
CA MET A 343 -19.24 -16.03 -21.17
C MET A 343 -18.80 -15.60 -22.56
N PRO A 344 -17.58 -15.97 -23.01
CA PRO A 344 -17.19 -15.82 -24.40
C PRO A 344 -18.02 -16.73 -25.30
N ASP A 345 -18.45 -16.24 -26.45
CA ASP A 345 -19.23 -17.04 -27.41
C ASP A 345 -18.49 -18.31 -27.84
N ALA A 346 -17.18 -18.21 -28.04
CA ALA A 346 -16.34 -19.37 -28.36
C ALA A 346 -16.43 -20.49 -27.30
N LEU A 347 -16.61 -20.13 -26.01
CA LEU A 347 -16.78 -21.10 -24.93
C LEU A 347 -18.13 -21.79 -25.03
N VAL A 348 -19.20 -21.01 -25.20
CA VAL A 348 -20.59 -21.51 -25.19
C VAL A 348 -20.87 -22.36 -26.43
N TRP A 349 -20.48 -21.88 -27.61
CA TRP A 349 -20.66 -22.60 -28.86
C TRP A 349 -19.74 -23.83 -28.97
N GLY A 350 -18.53 -23.76 -28.39
CA GLY A 350 -17.66 -24.92 -28.25
C GLY A 350 -18.31 -26.00 -27.38
N LEU A 351 -18.87 -25.61 -26.23
CA LEU A 351 -19.56 -26.54 -25.33
C LEU A 351 -20.78 -27.19 -26.01
N ALA A 352 -21.61 -26.39 -26.67
CA ALA A 352 -22.77 -26.89 -27.40
C ALA A 352 -22.37 -27.91 -28.48
N SER A 353 -21.34 -27.61 -29.26
CA SER A 353 -20.81 -28.53 -30.28
C SER A 353 -20.30 -29.83 -29.67
N SER A 354 -19.58 -29.76 -28.55
CA SER A 354 -19.08 -30.95 -27.84
C SER A 354 -20.24 -31.78 -27.27
N LEU A 355 -21.23 -31.16 -26.65
CA LEU A 355 -22.41 -31.86 -26.10
C LEU A 355 -23.22 -32.57 -27.18
N VAL A 356 -23.38 -31.96 -28.36
CA VAL A 356 -24.01 -32.62 -29.51
C VAL A 356 -23.22 -33.85 -29.94
N SER A 357 -21.89 -33.75 -30.02
CA SER A 357 -21.03 -34.89 -30.37
C SER A 357 -21.10 -36.04 -29.34
N GLU A 358 -21.39 -35.72 -28.08
CA GLU A 358 -21.62 -36.69 -27.00
C GLU A 358 -23.07 -37.22 -26.95
N GLY A 359 -23.94 -36.81 -27.87
CA GLY A 359 -25.33 -37.26 -27.94
C GLY A 359 -26.27 -36.57 -26.95
N LYS A 360 -25.93 -35.35 -26.49
CA LYS A 360 -26.74 -34.53 -25.56
C LYS A 360 -27.22 -33.21 -26.19
N PRO A 361 -27.93 -33.23 -27.33
CA PRO A 361 -28.34 -32.02 -28.05
C PRO A 361 -29.36 -31.17 -27.28
N ALA A 362 -30.19 -31.77 -26.42
CA ALA A 362 -31.15 -31.03 -25.59
C ALA A 362 -30.46 -30.20 -24.49
N GLU A 363 -29.35 -30.69 -23.94
CA GLU A 363 -28.52 -29.94 -22.99
C GLU A 363 -27.76 -28.83 -23.73
N ALA A 364 -27.24 -29.12 -24.92
CA ALA A 364 -26.59 -28.13 -25.78
C ALA A 364 -27.51 -26.94 -26.10
N LEU A 365 -28.79 -27.20 -26.42
CA LEU A 365 -29.79 -26.16 -26.70
C LEU A 365 -29.95 -25.18 -25.52
N GLN A 366 -29.99 -25.68 -24.29
CA GLN A 366 -30.16 -24.84 -23.09
C GLN A 366 -29.02 -23.82 -22.91
N HIS A 367 -27.82 -24.13 -23.41
CA HIS A 367 -26.66 -23.24 -23.29
C HIS A 367 -26.64 -22.13 -24.34
N ILE A 368 -27.24 -22.36 -25.52
CA ILE A 368 -27.21 -21.40 -26.64
C ILE A 368 -28.53 -20.64 -26.83
N GLU A 369 -29.56 -20.97 -26.06
CA GLU A 369 -30.88 -20.36 -26.19
C GLU A 369 -30.81 -18.84 -25.98
N GLY A 370 -31.25 -18.08 -26.99
CA GLY A 370 -31.23 -16.62 -26.98
C GLY A 370 -29.89 -15.97 -27.38
N LEU A 371 -28.88 -16.75 -27.75
CA LEU A 371 -27.63 -16.23 -28.33
C LEU A 371 -27.77 -15.95 -29.83
N GLY A 372 -27.08 -14.91 -30.30
CA GLY A 372 -26.93 -14.63 -31.73
C GLY A 372 -26.01 -15.64 -32.40
N ILE A 373 -26.22 -15.81 -33.72
CA ILE A 373 -25.35 -16.63 -34.58
C ILE A 373 -24.62 -15.68 -35.52
N GLU A 374 -23.30 -15.63 -35.41
CA GLU A 374 -22.44 -14.66 -36.10
C GLU A 374 -21.49 -15.32 -37.11
N GLY A 375 -21.45 -16.66 -37.20
CA GLY A 375 -20.51 -17.34 -38.08
C GLY A 375 -20.89 -18.77 -38.49
N PRO A 376 -20.23 -19.29 -39.53
CA PRO A 376 -20.59 -20.56 -40.16
C PRO A 376 -20.42 -21.78 -39.24
N SER A 377 -19.45 -21.74 -38.30
CA SER A 377 -19.28 -22.81 -37.29
C SER A 377 -20.46 -22.87 -36.32
N GLN A 378 -21.00 -21.71 -35.92
CA GLN A 378 -22.16 -21.60 -35.03
C GLN A 378 -23.44 -22.04 -35.75
N VAL A 379 -23.61 -21.65 -37.02
CA VAL A 379 -24.71 -22.16 -37.88
C VAL A 379 -24.66 -23.68 -37.94
N SER A 380 -23.49 -24.26 -38.20
CA SER A 380 -23.34 -25.72 -38.26
C SER A 380 -23.70 -26.39 -36.93
N ALA A 381 -23.28 -25.82 -35.79
CA ALA A 381 -23.62 -26.34 -34.47
C ALA A 381 -25.13 -26.28 -34.21
N ALA A 382 -25.76 -25.14 -34.52
CA ALA A 382 -27.20 -24.92 -34.38
C ALA A 382 -28.03 -25.89 -35.24
N LEU A 383 -27.63 -26.11 -36.51
CA LEU A 383 -28.28 -27.09 -37.39
C LEU A 383 -28.16 -28.52 -36.86
N ASN A 384 -27.01 -28.89 -36.30
CA ASN A 384 -26.82 -30.21 -35.70
C ASN A 384 -27.70 -30.41 -34.46
N ILE A 385 -27.98 -29.35 -33.69
CA ILE A 385 -28.92 -29.38 -32.57
C ILE A 385 -30.36 -29.54 -33.08
N LEU A 386 -30.77 -28.72 -34.05
CA LEU A 386 -32.12 -28.80 -34.65
C LEU A 386 -32.42 -30.17 -35.27
N ALA A 387 -31.42 -30.81 -35.87
CA ALA A 387 -31.59 -32.15 -36.44
C ALA A 387 -31.97 -33.22 -35.40
N ALA A 388 -31.73 -32.96 -34.11
CA ALA A 388 -32.03 -33.86 -33.02
C ALA A 388 -33.09 -33.34 -32.03
N VAL A 389 -33.33 -32.02 -31.99
CA VAL A 389 -34.25 -31.34 -31.07
C VAL A 389 -35.00 -30.25 -31.83
N ASP A 390 -36.31 -30.41 -32.01
CA ASP A 390 -37.16 -29.36 -32.59
C ASP A 390 -37.18 -28.11 -31.68
N SER A 391 -36.88 -26.96 -32.27
CA SER A 391 -36.87 -25.66 -31.59
C SER A 391 -37.15 -24.52 -32.57
N ASP A 392 -38.40 -24.06 -32.62
CA ASP A 392 -38.81 -22.92 -33.44
C ASP A 392 -37.93 -21.66 -33.19
N PRO A 393 -37.57 -21.29 -31.93
CA PRO A 393 -36.69 -20.15 -31.68
C PRO A 393 -35.28 -20.29 -32.28
N LEU A 394 -34.75 -21.50 -32.33
CA LEU A 394 -33.43 -21.76 -32.92
C LEU A 394 -33.51 -21.74 -34.45
N GLU A 395 -34.59 -22.26 -35.05
CA GLU A 395 -34.85 -22.18 -36.49
C GLU A 395 -34.95 -20.72 -36.96
N ASP A 396 -35.70 -19.89 -36.23
CA ASP A 396 -35.78 -18.44 -36.47
C ASP A 396 -34.41 -17.76 -36.35
N SER A 397 -33.59 -18.16 -35.37
CA SER A 397 -32.26 -17.59 -35.17
C SER A 397 -31.30 -17.94 -36.33
N ILE A 398 -31.36 -19.17 -36.85
CA ILE A 398 -30.56 -19.60 -38.00
C ILE A 398 -30.97 -18.87 -39.28
N THR A 399 -32.27 -18.77 -39.56
CA THR A 399 -32.78 -18.11 -40.76
C THR A 399 -32.42 -16.62 -40.79
N ASN A 400 -32.52 -15.93 -39.64
CA ASN A 400 -32.09 -14.54 -39.50
C ASN A 400 -30.58 -14.38 -39.71
N ALA A 401 -29.76 -15.27 -39.16
CA ALA A 401 -28.31 -15.22 -39.34
C ALA A 401 -27.88 -15.47 -40.79
N MET A 402 -28.51 -16.43 -41.48
CA MET A 402 -28.25 -16.67 -42.90
C MET A 402 -28.61 -15.45 -43.76
N ALA A 403 -29.74 -14.80 -43.48
CA ALA A 403 -30.16 -13.59 -44.19
C ALA A 403 -29.18 -12.42 -43.97
N SER A 404 -28.64 -12.24 -42.75
CA SER A 404 -27.68 -11.17 -42.49
C SER A 404 -26.31 -11.43 -43.14
N MET A 405 -25.88 -12.69 -43.18
CA MET A 405 -24.61 -13.07 -43.81
C MET A 405 -24.64 -12.89 -45.34
N ASP A 406 -25.77 -13.17 -45.99
CA ASP A 406 -25.96 -12.92 -47.42
C ASP A 406 -25.97 -11.41 -47.77
N GLU A 407 -26.36 -10.53 -46.83
CA GLU A 407 -26.35 -9.07 -47.01
C GLU A 407 -24.96 -8.44 -46.79
N GLU A 408 -24.07 -9.04 -45.98
CA GLU A 408 -22.69 -8.55 -45.77
C GLU A 408 -21.72 -8.91 -46.91
N GLU A 409 -22.02 -9.94 -47.70
CA GLU A 409 -21.22 -10.35 -48.87
C GLU A 409 -21.57 -9.60 -50.18
N ALA A 410 -22.62 -8.75 -50.17
CA ALA A 410 -23.12 -7.97 -51.32
C ALA A 410 -22.65 -6.50 -51.31
#